data_AF-A0A2V9ZHU9-F1
#
_entry.id   AF-A0A2V9ZHU9-F1
#
_cell.length_a   1.000
_cell.length_b   1.000
_cell.length_c   1.000
_cell.angle_alpha   90.00
_cell.angle_beta   90.00
_cell.angle_gamma   90.00
#
_symmetry.space_group_name_H-M   'P 1'
#
loop_
_entity.id
_entity.type
_entity.pdbx_description
1 polymer ?
#
loop_
_entity_poly.entity_id
_entity_poly.type
_entity_poly.pdbx_seq_one_letter_code
_entity_poly.pdbx_strand_id
1 'polypeptide(L)'
;QSNVQILAGLQAQLQAASEARDHAQQQKLYLESLLQQNRASRSAAAADSANAATPSSLDDELDKLKAQYADLSTRYTESHPDVVRLKQQIASTEKLKKESDTDIKAGKGSATASRIAQVGPMAQVEGQLKANELEISNRTDEVKRLQTEIDQYRGRLNLTPVREEELSSITRDHEQSKENYQSLLAKKMQSELATNLERRQQGEQFRIIDPPSLPRKPYFPDRFKMSLAGVALGLVLSLGLTAAMETVAPRIHKEEDLRDLIPAPVLAAIPSLLTADEQQQQRRFMWLESAAAVGLLILIPALTFLVYRSG
;
A
#
# COMPACT_ATOMS: atom_id res chain seq x y z
N GLN A 1 5.64 24.70 15.78
CA GLN A 1 6.13 25.97 16.36
C GLN A 1 5.25 26.50 17.50
N SER A 2 3.92 26.39 17.43
CA SER A 2 2.99 26.87 18.48
C SER A 2 3.30 26.34 19.90
N ASN A 3 3.51 25.03 20.09
CA ASN A 3 3.77 24.46 21.43
C ASN A 3 5.04 25.00 22.12
N VAL A 4 6.08 25.34 21.35
CA VAL A 4 7.34 25.89 21.90
C VAL A 4 7.15 27.32 22.39
N GLN A 5 6.38 28.13 21.66
CA GLN A 5 6.03 29.49 22.07
C GLN A 5 5.14 29.50 23.31
N ILE A 6 4.15 28.59 23.38
CA ILE A 6 3.31 28.42 24.57
C ILE A 6 4.16 28.03 25.78
N LEU A 7 5.07 27.07 25.61
CA LEU A 7 5.96 26.62 26.68
C LEU A 7 6.89 27.74 27.18
N ALA A 8 7.45 28.54 26.29
CA ALA A 8 8.24 29.71 26.66
C ALA A 8 7.40 30.75 27.44
N GLY A 9 6.15 30.97 27.01
CA GLY A 9 5.21 31.85 27.71
C GLY A 9 4.86 31.34 29.12
N LEU A 10 4.59 30.04 29.26
CA LEU A 10 4.33 29.40 30.55
C LEU A 10 5.54 29.45 31.48
N GLN A 11 6.76 29.27 30.94
CA GLN A 11 7.99 29.40 31.70
C GLN A 11 8.19 30.83 32.23
N ALA A 12 7.93 31.85 31.41
CA ALA A 12 7.97 33.24 31.85
C ALA A 12 6.92 33.53 32.94
N GLN A 13 5.70 33.00 32.80
CA GLN A 13 4.66 33.12 33.83
C GLN A 13 5.05 32.41 35.13
N LEU A 14 5.63 31.20 35.06
CA LEU A 14 6.11 30.46 36.22
C LEU A 14 7.20 31.26 36.96
N GLN A 15 8.13 31.85 36.21
CA GLN A 15 9.20 32.65 36.79
C GLN A 15 8.63 33.89 37.51
N ALA A 16 7.72 34.63 36.86
CA ALA A 16 7.06 35.77 37.47
C ALA A 16 6.23 35.38 38.72
N ALA A 17 5.52 34.26 38.68
CA ALA A 17 4.74 33.76 39.82
C ALA A 17 5.65 33.31 40.98
N SER A 18 6.81 32.69 40.69
CA SER A 18 7.81 32.32 41.69
C SER A 18 8.42 33.55 42.35
N GLU A 19 8.82 34.55 41.55
CA GLU A 19 9.35 35.81 42.05
C GLU A 19 8.33 36.53 42.94
N ALA A 20 7.05 36.59 42.52
CA ALA A 20 5.97 37.16 43.32
C ALA A 20 5.76 36.41 44.65
N ARG A 21 5.83 35.07 44.65
CA ARG A 21 5.79 34.26 45.88
C ARG A 21 6.95 34.60 46.79
N ASP A 22 8.16 34.69 46.25
CA ASP A 22 9.38 34.97 47.02
C ASP A 22 9.34 36.35 47.66
N HIS A 23 8.86 37.36 46.91
CA HIS A 23 8.61 38.69 47.46
C HIS A 23 7.57 38.68 48.59
N ALA A 24 6.46 37.95 48.43
CA ALA A 24 5.46 37.81 49.49
C ALA A 24 6.06 37.13 50.74
N GLN A 25 6.87 36.09 50.57
CA GLN A 25 7.58 35.42 51.68
C GLN A 25 8.56 36.36 52.39
N GLN A 26 9.32 37.18 51.65
CA GLN A 26 10.19 38.20 52.24
C GLN A 26 9.38 39.22 53.05
N GLN A 27 8.23 39.66 52.53
CA GLN A 27 7.36 40.60 53.22
C GLN A 27 6.75 39.98 54.48
N LYS A 28 6.36 38.69 54.45
CA LYS A 28 5.94 37.95 55.65
C LYS A 28 7.03 37.97 56.71
N LEU A 29 8.28 37.62 56.36
CA LEU A 29 9.41 37.62 57.30
C LEU A 29 9.65 39.02 57.89
N TYR A 30 9.53 40.07 57.08
CA TYR A 30 9.62 41.45 57.55
C TYR A 30 8.50 41.81 58.55
N LEU A 31 7.24 41.47 58.25
CA LEU A 31 6.10 41.69 59.15
C LEU A 31 6.24 40.90 60.47
N GLU A 32 6.71 39.66 60.40
CA GLU A 32 7.02 38.85 61.59
C GLU A 32 8.12 39.48 62.44
N SER A 33 9.18 40.00 61.81
CA SER A 33 10.26 40.70 62.52
C SER A 33 9.76 41.98 63.21
N LEU A 34 8.85 42.73 62.58
CA LEU A 34 8.21 43.90 63.19
C LEU A 34 7.36 43.51 64.40
N LEU A 35 6.57 42.43 64.30
CA LEU A 35 5.80 41.91 65.43
C LEU A 35 6.71 41.50 66.59
N GLN A 36 7.85 40.86 66.28
CA GLN A 36 8.80 40.41 67.30
C GLN A 36 9.56 41.58 67.94
N GLN A 37 9.98 42.58 67.15
CA GLN A 37 10.60 43.79 67.67
C GLN A 37 9.63 44.57 68.56
N ASN A 38 8.37 44.72 68.14
CA ASN A 38 7.35 45.41 68.93
C ASN A 38 7.02 44.63 70.22
N ARG A 39 6.99 43.29 70.18
CA ARG A 39 6.90 42.44 71.39
C ARG A 39 8.10 42.63 72.32
N ALA A 40 9.33 42.67 71.79
CA ALA A 40 10.55 42.84 72.57
C ALA A 40 10.65 44.25 73.19
N SER A 41 10.41 45.31 72.43
CA SER A 41 10.35 46.69 72.92
C SER A 41 9.25 46.89 73.96
N ARG A 42 8.11 46.17 73.86
CA ARG A 42 7.07 46.14 74.89
C ARG A 42 7.50 45.48 76.18
N SER A 43 8.26 44.38 76.12
CA SER A 43 8.77 43.73 77.34
C SER A 43 9.73 44.63 78.13
N ALA A 44 10.41 45.56 77.45
CA ALA A 44 11.25 46.58 78.07
C ALA A 44 10.45 47.81 78.56
N ALA A 45 9.45 48.29 77.80
CA ALA A 45 8.65 49.48 78.16
C ALA A 45 7.60 49.23 79.26
N ALA A 46 7.14 47.97 79.44
CA ALA A 46 6.21 47.59 80.51
C ALA A 46 6.83 47.72 81.93
N ALA A 47 8.15 47.91 82.03
CA ALA A 47 8.84 48.16 83.28
C ALA A 47 8.82 49.64 83.72
N ASP A 48 8.50 50.61 82.84
CA ASP A 48 8.86 52.03 83.04
C ASP A 48 7.71 53.05 82.89
N SER A 49 6.45 52.65 82.70
CA SER A 49 5.33 53.59 82.50
C SER A 49 4.13 53.31 83.40
N ALA A 50 4.15 53.92 84.59
CA ALA A 50 3.08 53.83 85.59
C ALA A 50 2.07 54.99 85.58
N ASN A 51 2.28 56.08 84.83
CA ASN A 51 1.41 57.26 84.90
C ASN A 51 0.95 57.76 83.52
N ALA A 52 -0.37 57.99 83.43
CA ALA A 52 -1.13 58.68 82.37
C ALA A 52 -1.78 57.82 81.27
N ALA A 53 -3.00 57.35 81.52
CA ALA A 53 -4.03 57.24 80.47
C ALA A 53 -5.44 57.29 81.09
N THR A 54 -6.30 58.17 80.55
CA THR A 54 -7.68 58.43 81.01
C THR A 54 -8.71 57.62 80.19
N PRO A 55 -9.84 57.22 80.81
CA PRO A 55 -10.88 56.34 80.23
C PRO A 55 -11.66 56.92 79.05
N SER A 56 -11.54 58.21 78.73
CA SER A 56 -12.29 58.87 77.65
C SER A 56 -11.88 58.45 76.23
N SER A 57 -10.68 57.91 76.04
CA SER A 57 -10.15 57.55 74.72
C SER A 57 -10.77 56.28 74.11
N LEU A 58 -11.30 55.39 74.96
CA LEU A 58 -11.93 54.12 74.57
C LEU A 58 -13.31 54.30 73.97
N ASP A 59 -14.08 55.23 74.52
CA ASP A 59 -15.42 55.54 74.05
C ASP A 59 -15.37 56.15 72.65
N ASP A 60 -14.44 57.08 72.43
CA ASP A 60 -14.22 57.71 71.12
C ASP A 60 -13.81 56.70 70.02
N GLU A 61 -13.00 55.69 70.37
CA GLU A 61 -12.56 54.66 69.41
C GLU A 61 -13.69 53.67 69.08
N LEU A 62 -14.51 53.33 70.08
CA LEU A 62 -15.64 52.43 69.94
C LEU A 62 -16.75 53.07 69.09
N ASP A 63 -17.00 54.37 69.27
CA ASP A 63 -17.96 55.13 68.46
C ASP A 63 -17.48 55.27 67.00
N LYS A 64 -16.18 55.49 66.77
CA LYS A 64 -15.61 55.48 65.41
C LYS A 64 -15.76 54.12 64.73
N LEU A 65 -15.46 53.02 65.43
CA LEU A 65 -15.59 51.67 64.89
C LEU A 65 -17.05 51.33 64.57
N LYS A 66 -18.00 51.72 65.44
CA LYS A 66 -19.44 51.57 65.19
C LYS A 66 -19.92 52.39 64.00
N ALA A 67 -19.42 53.62 63.84
CA ALA A 67 -19.73 54.47 62.69
C ALA A 67 -19.20 53.87 61.37
N GLN A 68 -17.97 53.34 61.37
CA GLN A 68 -17.40 52.67 60.19
C GLN A 68 -18.15 51.37 59.85
N TYR A 69 -18.59 50.60 60.87
CA TYR A 69 -19.40 49.41 60.65
C TYR A 69 -20.76 49.77 60.04
N ALA A 70 -21.40 50.83 60.54
CA ALA A 70 -22.67 51.32 60.01
C ALA A 70 -22.52 51.72 58.53
N ASP A 71 -21.49 52.47 58.15
CA ASP A 71 -21.24 52.84 56.75
C ASP A 71 -20.97 51.61 55.85
N LEU A 72 -20.06 50.71 56.26
CA LEU A 72 -19.75 49.50 55.49
C LEU A 72 -20.94 48.56 55.34
N SER A 73 -21.79 48.45 56.36
CA SER A 73 -22.98 47.60 56.35
C SER A 73 -24.08 48.08 55.37
N THR A 74 -24.03 49.35 54.94
CA THR A 74 -24.93 49.84 53.87
C THR A 74 -24.48 49.40 52.48
N ARG A 75 -23.19 49.09 52.30
CA ARG A 75 -22.58 48.79 51.00
C ARG A 75 -22.26 47.31 50.80
N TYR A 76 -22.03 46.56 51.88
CA TYR A 76 -21.58 45.17 51.85
C TYR A 76 -22.50 44.25 52.66
N THR A 77 -22.62 43.00 52.25
CA THR A 77 -23.38 41.96 52.98
C THR A 77 -22.64 41.53 54.25
N GLU A 78 -23.37 40.97 55.23
CA GLU A 78 -22.80 40.53 56.52
C GLU A 78 -21.67 39.49 56.39
N SER A 79 -21.57 38.82 55.23
CA SER A 79 -20.53 37.85 54.90
C SER A 79 -19.22 38.44 54.36
N HIS A 80 -19.16 39.75 54.11
CA HIS A 80 -17.97 40.38 53.53
C HIS A 80 -16.80 40.38 54.56
N PRO A 81 -15.57 40.03 54.16
CA PRO A 81 -14.44 39.88 55.08
C PRO A 81 -14.16 41.14 55.93
N ASP A 82 -14.33 42.33 55.37
CA ASP A 82 -14.15 43.60 56.10
C ASP A 82 -15.23 43.86 57.17
N VAL A 83 -16.47 43.45 56.91
CA VAL A 83 -17.58 43.57 57.88
C VAL A 83 -17.38 42.61 59.04
N VAL A 84 -16.96 41.38 58.75
CA VAL A 84 -16.59 40.38 59.77
C VAL A 84 -15.43 40.88 60.63
N ARG A 85 -14.42 41.50 60.01
CA ARG A 85 -13.26 42.08 60.71
C ARG A 85 -13.65 43.23 61.64
N LEU A 86 -14.47 44.18 61.18
CA LEU A 86 -14.96 45.29 62.03
C LEU A 86 -15.81 44.78 63.19
N LYS A 87 -16.68 43.79 62.94
CA LYS A 87 -17.52 43.19 63.98
C LYS A 87 -16.67 42.52 65.07
N GLN A 88 -15.59 41.85 64.69
CA GLN A 88 -14.61 41.30 65.64
C GLN A 88 -13.88 42.40 66.42
N GLN A 89 -13.47 43.47 65.76
CA GLN A 89 -12.82 44.62 66.41
C GLN A 89 -13.74 45.29 67.44
N ILE A 90 -15.01 45.56 67.09
CA ILE A 90 -16.01 46.11 68.02
C ILE A 90 -16.19 45.20 69.23
N ALA A 91 -16.34 43.88 69.00
CA ALA A 91 -16.49 42.91 70.08
C ALA A 91 -15.25 42.84 71.00
N SER A 92 -14.05 42.95 70.45
CA SER A 92 -12.82 43.02 71.24
C SER A 92 -12.70 44.31 72.06
N THR A 93 -13.06 45.46 71.47
CA THR A 93 -12.98 46.77 72.14
C THR A 93 -14.07 46.92 73.21
N GLU A 94 -15.28 46.39 72.98
CA GLU A 94 -16.34 46.32 74.00
C GLU A 94 -15.96 45.42 75.19
N LYS A 95 -15.26 44.30 74.96
CA LYS A 95 -14.72 43.47 76.04
C LYS A 95 -13.64 44.20 76.83
N LEU A 96 -12.69 44.82 76.14
CA LEU A 96 -11.62 45.60 76.78
C LEU A 96 -12.16 46.79 77.58
N LYS A 97 -13.23 47.45 77.11
CA LYS A 97 -13.94 48.47 77.87
C LYS A 97 -14.56 47.91 79.16
N LYS A 98 -15.27 46.78 79.06
CA LYS A 98 -15.86 46.12 80.25
C LYS A 98 -14.80 45.70 81.27
N GLU A 99 -13.67 45.19 80.80
CA GLU A 99 -12.52 44.82 81.64
C GLU A 99 -11.87 46.06 82.28
N SER A 100 -11.78 47.17 81.55
CA SER A 100 -11.29 48.47 82.06
C SER A 100 -12.20 49.05 83.14
N ASP A 101 -13.52 49.03 82.94
CA ASP A 101 -14.50 49.50 83.92
C ASP A 101 -14.47 48.67 85.22
N THR A 102 -14.19 47.37 85.13
CA THR A 102 -13.98 46.49 86.30
C THR A 102 -12.65 46.75 87.01
N ASP A 103 -11.57 47.01 86.27
CA ASP A 103 -10.24 47.29 86.83
C ASP A 103 -10.13 48.71 87.45
N ILE A 104 -10.87 49.69 86.93
CA ILE A 104 -10.95 51.06 87.48
C ILE A 104 -11.68 51.07 88.83
N LYS A 105 -12.75 50.29 88.99
CA LYS A 105 -13.46 50.11 90.29
C LYS A 105 -12.60 49.40 91.35
N ALA A 106 -11.54 48.70 90.94
CA ALA A 106 -10.56 48.03 91.80
C ALA A 106 -9.24 48.82 91.98
N GLY A 107 -9.15 50.07 91.48
CA GLY A 107 -7.98 50.93 91.66
C GLY A 107 -6.77 50.60 90.78
N LYS A 108 -6.94 49.91 89.64
CA LYS A 108 -5.87 49.52 88.69
C LYS A 108 -6.05 50.09 87.27
N GLY A 109 -6.61 51.29 87.15
CA GLY A 109 -6.95 51.92 85.86
C GLY A 109 -5.80 52.10 84.85
N SER A 110 -4.55 52.18 85.32
CA SER A 110 -3.37 52.44 84.48
C SER A 110 -2.99 51.25 83.57
N ALA A 111 -3.25 50.01 84.01
CA ALA A 111 -2.85 48.81 83.28
C ALA A 111 -3.74 48.49 82.06
N THR A 112 -4.95 49.04 82.01
CA THR A 112 -5.97 48.64 81.02
C THR A 112 -6.06 49.66 79.88
N ALA A 113 -5.92 50.96 80.15
CA ALA A 113 -5.82 51.98 79.12
C ALA A 113 -4.51 51.89 78.28
N SER A 114 -3.40 51.47 78.90
CA SER A 114 -2.15 51.15 78.19
C SER A 114 -2.32 49.93 77.28
N ARG A 115 -3.10 48.93 77.70
CA ARG A 115 -3.43 47.76 76.86
C ARG A 115 -4.26 48.12 75.63
N ILE A 116 -5.16 49.10 75.71
CA ILE A 116 -6.07 49.47 74.61
C ILE A 116 -5.39 50.33 73.55
N ALA A 117 -4.67 51.39 73.94
CA ALA A 117 -3.90 52.22 73.01
C ALA A 117 -2.83 51.41 72.23
N GLN A 118 -2.52 50.21 72.73
CA GLN A 118 -1.57 49.25 72.18
C GLN A 118 -2.20 48.18 71.25
N VAL A 119 -3.52 48.02 71.17
CA VAL A 119 -4.16 47.00 70.32
C VAL A 119 -4.30 47.45 68.87
N GLY A 120 -4.51 48.75 68.61
CA GLY A 120 -4.72 49.29 67.26
C GLY A 120 -3.60 48.97 66.24
N PRO A 121 -2.33 49.29 66.52
CA PRO A 121 -1.23 49.03 65.58
C PRO A 121 -0.91 47.54 65.39
N MET A 122 -1.13 46.71 66.42
CA MET A 122 -0.87 45.26 66.36
C MET A 122 -1.90 44.53 65.51
N ALA A 123 -3.19 44.86 65.68
CA ALA A 123 -4.27 44.27 64.90
C ALA A 123 -4.12 44.59 63.40
N GLN A 124 -3.53 45.74 63.07
CA GLN A 124 -3.22 46.11 61.68
C GLN A 124 -2.10 45.24 61.08
N VAL A 125 -1.01 45.02 61.80
CA VAL A 125 0.11 44.18 61.33
C VAL A 125 -0.28 42.71 61.25
N GLU A 126 -1.05 42.19 62.20
CA GLU A 126 -1.60 40.82 62.14
C GLU A 126 -2.57 40.64 60.96
N GLY A 127 -3.39 41.66 60.67
CA GLY A 127 -4.25 41.67 59.48
C GLY A 127 -3.44 41.63 58.18
N GLN A 128 -2.37 42.42 58.09
CA GLN A 128 -1.45 42.41 56.94
C GLN A 128 -0.73 41.06 56.80
N LEU A 129 -0.31 40.45 57.90
CA LEU A 129 0.33 39.14 57.91
C LEU A 129 -0.62 38.06 57.35
N LYS A 130 -1.87 38.05 57.81
CA LYS A 130 -2.87 37.09 57.35
C LYS A 130 -3.24 37.28 55.88
N ALA A 131 -3.30 38.52 55.41
CA ALA A 131 -3.49 38.83 53.99
C ALA A 131 -2.30 38.33 53.16
N ASN A 132 -1.08 38.54 53.64
CA ASN A 132 0.14 38.06 52.98
C ASN A 132 0.23 36.52 52.97
N GLU A 133 -0.17 35.83 54.04
CA GLU A 133 -0.25 34.36 54.05
C GLU A 133 -1.24 33.81 53.01
N LEU A 134 -2.39 34.45 52.86
CA LEU A 134 -3.36 34.10 51.81
C LEU A 134 -2.74 34.31 50.42
N GLU A 135 -2.02 35.42 50.22
CA GLU A 135 -1.31 35.69 48.97
C GLU A 135 -0.24 34.63 48.68
N ILE A 136 0.60 34.26 49.67
CA ILE A 136 1.60 33.20 49.53
C ILE A 136 0.93 31.88 49.14
N SER A 137 -0.20 31.52 49.77
CA SER A 137 -0.95 30.31 49.44
C SER A 137 -1.42 30.32 47.98
N ASN A 138 -2.07 31.41 47.56
CA ASN A 138 -2.57 31.57 46.20
C ASN A 138 -1.44 31.50 45.16
N ARG A 139 -0.30 32.17 45.41
CA ARG A 139 0.88 32.14 44.54
C ARG A 139 1.52 30.76 44.49
N THR A 140 1.53 30.04 45.61
CA THR A 140 2.06 28.67 45.68
C THR A 140 1.21 27.72 44.83
N ASP A 141 -0.11 27.86 44.88
CA ASP A 141 -1.02 27.06 44.05
C ASP A 141 -0.91 27.42 42.56
N GLU A 142 -0.74 28.71 42.24
CA GLU A 142 -0.46 29.19 40.89
C GLU A 142 0.84 28.58 40.32
N VAL A 143 1.93 28.60 41.09
CA VAL A 143 3.21 27.97 40.73
C VAL A 143 3.05 26.47 40.45
N LYS A 144 2.35 25.73 41.32
CA LYS A 144 2.10 24.29 41.12
C LYS A 144 1.28 24.03 39.85
N ARG A 145 0.26 24.85 39.59
CA ARG A 145 -0.57 24.74 38.38
C ARG A 145 0.28 24.95 37.13
N LEU A 146 1.07 26.02 37.10
CA LEU A 146 1.95 26.35 35.98
C LEU A 146 3.01 25.27 35.75
N GLN A 147 3.61 24.71 36.81
CA GLN A 147 4.53 23.57 36.71
C GLN A 147 3.88 22.35 36.06
N THR A 148 2.68 21.99 36.52
CA THR A 148 1.91 20.87 35.95
C THR A 148 1.62 21.09 34.47
N GLU A 149 1.23 22.31 34.10
CA GLU A 149 0.95 22.68 32.70
C GLU A 149 2.22 22.61 31.84
N ILE A 150 3.33 23.13 32.33
CA ILE A 150 4.65 23.03 31.67
C ILE A 150 5.04 21.56 31.43
N ASP A 151 4.88 20.69 32.42
CA ASP A 151 5.24 19.28 32.29
C ASP A 151 4.36 18.54 31.28
N GLN A 152 3.07 18.87 31.21
CA GLN A 152 2.18 18.36 30.15
C GLN A 152 2.64 18.81 28.77
N TYR A 153 2.99 20.09 28.59
CA TYR A 153 3.48 20.60 27.31
C TYR A 153 4.85 20.04 26.93
N ARG A 154 5.75 19.83 27.89
CA ARG A 154 7.04 19.13 27.69
C ARG A 154 6.82 17.70 27.21
N GLY A 155 5.90 16.97 27.84
CA GLY A 155 5.54 15.62 27.42
C GLY A 155 5.03 15.59 25.97
N ARG A 156 4.14 16.51 25.60
CA ARG A 156 3.64 16.65 24.22
C ARG A 156 4.75 17.01 23.23
N LEU A 157 5.66 17.90 23.62
CA LEU A 157 6.80 18.30 22.78
C LEU A 157 7.74 17.12 22.53
N ASN A 158 8.04 16.32 23.56
CA ASN A 158 8.90 15.14 23.44
C ASN A 158 8.26 14.02 22.60
N LEU A 159 6.93 13.92 22.57
CA LEU A 159 6.20 12.99 21.71
C LEU A 159 6.08 13.47 20.26
N THR A 160 6.34 14.76 19.99
CA THR A 160 6.18 15.32 18.64
C THR A 160 7.14 14.69 17.62
N PRO A 161 8.46 14.56 17.89
CA PRO A 161 9.38 13.88 16.97
C PRO A 161 9.00 12.42 16.70
N VAL A 162 8.59 11.67 17.72
CA VAL A 162 8.19 10.27 17.60
C VAL A 162 6.98 10.13 16.67
N ARG A 163 5.98 11.00 16.85
CA ARG A 163 4.77 11.02 16.01
C ARG A 163 5.08 11.43 14.57
N GLU A 164 6.02 12.34 14.36
CA GLU A 164 6.48 12.72 13.02
C GLU A 164 7.21 11.55 12.32
N GLU A 165 8.06 10.82 13.04
CA GLU A 165 8.72 9.62 12.53
C GLU A 165 7.72 8.51 12.17
N GLU A 166 6.74 8.25 13.05
CA GLU A 166 5.64 7.31 12.79
C GLU A 166 4.84 7.70 11.55
N LEU A 167 4.47 8.98 11.41
CA LEU A 167 3.73 9.46 10.26
C LEU A 167 4.56 9.36 8.98
N SER A 168 5.85 9.69 9.05
CA SER A 168 6.79 9.54 7.92
C SER A 168 6.93 8.08 7.51
N SER A 169 7.03 7.14 8.46
CA SER A 169 7.15 5.71 8.15
C SER A 169 5.87 5.16 7.52
N ILE A 170 4.70 5.46 8.09
CA ILE A 170 3.39 5.10 7.52
C ILE A 170 3.22 5.67 6.10
N THR A 171 3.60 6.91 5.88
CA THR A 171 3.49 7.57 4.57
C THR A 171 4.38 6.87 3.54
N ARG A 172 5.63 6.54 3.92
CA ARG A 172 6.56 5.81 3.05
C ARG A 172 6.05 4.41 2.73
N ASP A 173 5.56 3.68 3.73
CA ASP A 173 5.04 2.31 3.56
C ASP A 173 3.77 2.30 2.70
N HIS A 174 2.91 3.31 2.86
CA HIS A 174 1.75 3.50 2.00
C HIS A 174 2.16 3.77 0.54
N GLU A 175 3.11 4.69 0.30
CA GLU A 175 3.55 4.98 -1.06
C GLU A 175 4.22 3.77 -1.72
N GLN A 176 5.06 3.03 -0.98
CA GLN A 176 5.66 1.78 -1.44
C GLN A 176 4.60 0.73 -1.79
N SER A 177 3.57 0.58 -0.95
CA SER A 177 2.48 -0.36 -1.18
C SER A 177 1.65 0.02 -2.41
N LYS A 178 1.41 1.31 -2.61
CA LYS A 178 0.72 1.86 -3.78
C LYS A 178 1.53 1.64 -5.06
N GLU A 179 2.84 1.90 -5.04
CA GLU A 179 3.73 1.64 -6.17
C GLU A 179 3.77 0.13 -6.51
N ASN A 180 3.91 -0.74 -5.50
CA ASN A 180 3.87 -2.19 -5.68
C ASN A 180 2.55 -2.65 -6.29
N TYR A 181 1.42 -2.12 -5.79
CA TYR A 181 0.09 -2.40 -6.33
C TYR A 181 -0.02 -2.00 -7.81
N GLN A 182 0.42 -0.78 -8.15
CA GLN A 182 0.39 -0.29 -9.54
C GLN A 182 1.27 -1.14 -10.45
N SER A 183 2.47 -1.53 -9.99
CA SER A 183 3.37 -2.42 -10.73
C SER A 183 2.75 -3.80 -10.96
N LEU A 184 2.14 -4.39 -9.93
CA LEU A 184 1.44 -5.68 -10.04
C LEU A 184 0.22 -5.59 -10.96
N LEU A 185 -0.54 -4.49 -10.89
CA LEU A 185 -1.67 -4.24 -11.76
C LEU A 185 -1.23 -4.15 -13.22
N ALA A 186 -0.17 -3.39 -13.51
CA ALA A 186 0.39 -3.27 -14.85
C ALA A 186 0.89 -4.62 -15.39
N LYS A 187 1.61 -5.40 -14.57
CA LYS A 187 2.06 -6.76 -14.93
C LYS A 187 0.88 -7.70 -15.20
N LYS A 188 -0.19 -7.62 -14.40
CA LYS A 188 -1.41 -8.42 -14.62
C LYS A 188 -2.02 -8.08 -15.99
N MET A 189 -2.22 -6.80 -16.28
CA MET A 189 -2.77 -6.35 -17.56
C MET A 189 -1.90 -6.79 -18.74
N GLN A 190 -0.57 -6.72 -18.60
CA GLN A 190 0.36 -7.18 -19.63
C GLN A 190 0.28 -8.70 -19.84
N SER A 191 0.23 -9.50 -18.76
CA SER A 191 0.06 -10.95 -18.85
C SER A 191 -1.27 -11.35 -19.47
N GLU A 192 -2.36 -10.66 -19.14
CA GLU A 192 -3.67 -10.86 -19.76
C GLU A 192 -3.63 -10.51 -21.26
N LEU A 193 -2.99 -9.40 -21.65
CA LEU A 193 -2.82 -9.03 -23.05
C LEU A 193 -1.99 -10.09 -23.81
N ALA A 194 -0.86 -10.51 -23.24
CA ALA A 194 0.00 -11.55 -23.83
C ALA A 194 -0.76 -12.88 -23.99
N THR A 195 -1.51 -13.30 -22.96
CA THR A 195 -2.34 -14.51 -23.02
C THR A 195 -3.43 -14.41 -24.09
N ASN A 196 -4.07 -13.24 -24.23
CA ASN A 196 -5.06 -13.02 -25.28
C ASN A 196 -4.44 -13.00 -26.68
N LEU A 197 -3.24 -12.42 -26.84
CA LEU A 197 -2.51 -12.45 -28.11
C LEU A 197 -2.09 -13.87 -28.47
N GLU A 198 -1.58 -14.64 -27.52
CA GLU A 198 -1.24 -16.05 -27.70
C GLU A 198 -2.48 -16.86 -28.09
N ARG A 199 -3.60 -16.74 -27.36
CA ARG A 199 -4.87 -17.40 -27.73
C ARG A 199 -5.38 -17.01 -29.12
N ARG A 200 -5.21 -15.74 -29.52
CA ARG A 200 -5.56 -15.28 -30.88
C ARG A 200 -4.60 -15.81 -31.95
N GLN A 201 -3.31 -15.96 -31.64
CA GLN A 201 -2.28 -16.51 -32.53
C GLN A 201 -2.33 -18.04 -32.64
N GLN A 202 -2.84 -18.73 -31.61
CA GLN A 202 -3.14 -20.17 -31.64
C GLN A 202 -4.27 -20.54 -32.62
N GLY A 203 -4.99 -19.56 -33.15
CA GLY A 203 -5.70 -19.73 -34.42
C GLY A 203 -4.68 -19.59 -35.54
N GLU A 204 -4.10 -20.71 -35.98
CA GLU A 204 -3.12 -20.76 -37.07
C GLU A 204 -3.58 -19.88 -38.24
N GLN A 205 -2.96 -18.71 -38.41
CA GLN A 205 -3.09 -17.93 -39.63
C GLN A 205 -2.26 -18.64 -40.70
N PHE A 206 -2.84 -19.68 -41.30
CA PHE A 206 -2.28 -20.31 -42.49
C PHE A 206 -2.24 -19.28 -43.61
N ARG A 207 -1.07 -18.63 -43.77
CA ARG A 207 -0.78 -17.85 -44.97
C ARG A 207 -0.37 -18.83 -46.05
N ILE A 208 -1.16 -18.92 -47.12
CA ILE A 208 -0.82 -19.70 -48.31
C ILE A 208 0.42 -19.04 -48.93
N ILE A 209 1.61 -19.62 -48.69
CA ILE A 209 2.88 -19.17 -49.28
C ILE A 209 2.97 -19.68 -50.72
N ASP A 210 2.55 -20.91 -50.94
CA ASP A 210 2.58 -21.56 -52.25
C ASP A 210 1.26 -22.32 -52.48
N PRO A 211 0.39 -21.85 -53.40
CA PRO A 211 -0.84 -22.57 -53.72
C PRO A 211 -0.52 -23.89 -54.43
N PRO A 212 -1.32 -24.96 -54.22
CA PRO A 212 -1.07 -26.25 -54.84
C PRO A 212 -1.12 -26.14 -56.36
N SER A 213 -0.02 -26.49 -57.03
CA SER A 213 0.04 -26.55 -58.49
C SER A 213 -0.60 -27.84 -59.00
N LEU A 214 -1.42 -27.74 -60.05
CA LEU A 214 -1.95 -28.90 -60.77
C LEU A 214 -0.82 -29.71 -61.41
N PRO A 215 -0.79 -31.04 -61.28
CA PRO A 215 0.25 -31.87 -61.87
C PRO A 215 0.18 -31.79 -63.39
N ARG A 216 1.27 -31.32 -64.02
CA ARG A 216 1.37 -31.20 -65.48
C ARG A 216 1.64 -32.52 -66.20
N LYS A 217 1.99 -33.58 -65.47
CA LYS A 217 2.28 -34.90 -66.02
C LYS A 217 1.72 -35.99 -65.10
N PRO A 218 1.21 -37.10 -65.64
CA PRO A 218 0.81 -38.25 -64.83
C PRO A 218 2.00 -38.78 -64.03
N TYR A 219 1.82 -39.01 -62.72
CA TYR A 219 2.84 -39.56 -61.85
C TYR A 219 3.04 -41.08 -62.05
N PHE A 220 1.97 -41.79 -62.41
CA PHE A 220 1.99 -43.23 -62.66
C PHE A 220 0.79 -43.64 -63.52
N PRO A 221 0.91 -44.61 -64.44
CA PRO A 221 2.10 -45.33 -64.90
C PRO A 221 2.82 -44.67 -66.10
N ASP A 222 4.11 -44.95 -66.27
CA ASP A 222 4.91 -44.53 -67.44
C ASP A 222 4.39 -45.20 -68.73
N ARG A 223 3.51 -44.49 -69.45
CA ARG A 223 2.79 -44.99 -70.64
C ARG A 223 3.74 -45.58 -71.70
N PHE A 224 4.92 -44.98 -71.90
CA PHE A 224 5.92 -45.46 -72.85
C PHE A 224 6.55 -46.81 -72.44
N LYS A 225 6.96 -46.94 -71.17
CA LYS A 225 7.53 -48.19 -70.65
C LYS A 225 6.50 -49.33 -70.69
N MET A 226 5.24 -49.03 -70.37
CA MET A 226 4.15 -50.00 -70.45
C MET A 226 3.87 -50.45 -71.89
N SER A 227 3.87 -49.53 -72.86
CA SER A 227 3.70 -49.89 -74.28
C SER A 227 4.83 -50.79 -74.78
N LEU A 228 6.08 -50.50 -74.41
CA LEU A 228 7.24 -51.31 -74.80
C LEU A 228 7.18 -52.71 -74.17
N ALA A 229 6.81 -52.78 -72.89
CA ALA A 229 6.60 -54.05 -72.19
C ALA A 229 5.48 -54.89 -72.83
N GLY A 230 4.38 -54.26 -73.25
CA GLY A 230 3.28 -54.93 -73.95
C GLY A 230 3.71 -55.53 -75.30
N VAL A 231 4.49 -54.80 -76.09
CA VAL A 231 5.04 -55.31 -77.36
C VAL A 231 6.00 -56.48 -77.10
N ALA A 232 6.89 -56.36 -76.11
CA ALA A 232 7.82 -57.42 -75.75
C ALA A 232 7.09 -58.70 -75.30
N LEU A 233 6.08 -58.56 -74.43
CA LEU A 233 5.25 -59.69 -74.00
C LEU A 233 4.45 -60.30 -75.16
N GLY A 234 3.93 -59.48 -76.06
CA GLY A 234 3.22 -59.96 -77.25
C GLY A 234 4.11 -60.80 -78.16
N LEU A 235 5.36 -60.38 -78.39
CA LEU A 235 6.34 -61.14 -79.16
C LEU A 235 6.69 -62.48 -78.50
N VAL A 236 6.93 -62.46 -77.18
CA VAL A 236 7.19 -63.68 -76.41
C VAL A 236 6.02 -64.64 -76.45
N LEU A 237 4.79 -64.14 -76.26
CA LEU A 237 3.57 -64.95 -76.36
C LEU A 237 3.36 -65.50 -77.75
N SER A 238 3.59 -64.72 -78.81
CA SER A 238 3.46 -65.18 -80.19
C SER A 238 4.44 -66.31 -80.49
N LEU A 239 5.73 -66.15 -80.15
CA LEU A 239 6.74 -67.20 -80.34
C LEU A 239 6.40 -68.45 -79.52
N GLY A 240 5.94 -68.26 -78.28
CA GLY A 240 5.49 -69.35 -77.41
C GLY A 240 4.30 -70.10 -78.00
N LEU A 241 3.30 -69.39 -78.55
CA LEU A 241 2.13 -70.00 -79.18
C LEU A 241 2.52 -70.77 -80.44
N THR A 242 3.39 -70.22 -81.29
CA THR A 242 3.90 -70.90 -82.48
C THR A 242 4.64 -72.18 -82.12
N ALA A 243 5.53 -72.14 -81.12
CA ALA A 243 6.24 -73.33 -80.64
C ALA A 243 5.30 -74.36 -79.98
N ALA A 244 4.29 -73.90 -79.25
CA ALA A 244 3.27 -74.79 -78.67
C ALA A 244 2.40 -75.43 -79.75
N MET A 245 1.98 -74.68 -80.78
CA MET A 245 1.24 -75.23 -81.91
C MET A 245 2.06 -76.25 -82.69
N GLU A 246 3.35 -76.01 -82.88
CA GLU A 246 4.27 -76.96 -83.54
C GLU A 246 4.38 -78.28 -82.76
N THR A 247 4.41 -78.24 -81.42
CA THR A 247 4.50 -79.46 -80.59
C THR A 247 3.18 -80.22 -80.47
N VAL A 248 2.03 -79.54 -80.54
CA VAL A 248 0.70 -80.17 -80.38
C VAL A 248 0.22 -80.86 -81.67
N ALA A 249 0.73 -80.49 -82.83
CA ALA A 249 0.36 -81.12 -84.11
C ALA A 249 1.61 -81.47 -84.93
N PRO A 250 2.16 -82.71 -84.83
CA PRO A 250 3.22 -83.16 -85.72
C PRO A 250 2.65 -83.27 -87.15
N ARG A 251 2.75 -82.20 -87.92
CA ARG A 251 2.50 -82.19 -89.35
C ARG A 251 3.82 -82.44 -90.05
N ILE A 252 3.83 -83.46 -90.90
CA ILE A 252 4.96 -83.81 -91.75
C ILE A 252 5.08 -82.71 -92.82
N HIS A 253 6.10 -81.86 -92.73
CA HIS A 253 6.33 -80.78 -93.69
C HIS A 253 7.57 -81.06 -94.56
N LYS A 254 8.51 -81.85 -94.07
CA LYS A 254 9.77 -82.13 -94.76
C LYS A 254 9.92 -83.60 -95.12
N GLU A 255 10.71 -83.88 -96.14
CA GLU A 255 11.10 -85.25 -96.52
C GLU A 255 11.83 -85.95 -95.36
N GLU A 256 12.57 -85.19 -94.56
CA GLU A 256 13.32 -85.65 -93.38
C GLU A 256 12.37 -86.24 -92.31
N ASP A 257 11.23 -85.59 -92.05
CA ASP A 257 10.23 -86.06 -91.08
C ASP A 257 9.63 -87.44 -91.47
N LEU A 258 9.54 -87.74 -92.77
CA LEU A 258 9.06 -89.04 -93.28
C LEU A 258 10.08 -90.17 -93.08
N ARG A 259 11.38 -89.87 -93.18
CA ARG A 259 12.46 -90.86 -93.01
C ARG A 259 12.56 -91.35 -91.57
N ASP A 260 12.26 -90.48 -90.61
CA ASP A 260 12.28 -90.84 -89.18
C ASP A 260 11.06 -91.67 -88.75
N LEU A 261 9.92 -91.52 -89.45
CA LEU A 261 8.68 -92.24 -89.13
C LEU A 261 8.56 -93.62 -89.83
N ILE A 262 9.18 -93.80 -90.99
CA ILE A 262 9.04 -95.01 -91.80
C ILE A 262 10.43 -95.52 -92.22
N PRO A 263 10.80 -96.78 -91.94
CA PRO A 263 12.06 -97.38 -92.37
C PRO A 263 12.03 -97.79 -93.85
N ALA A 264 11.70 -96.86 -94.75
CA ALA A 264 11.70 -97.06 -96.20
C ALA A 264 12.31 -95.84 -96.91
N PRO A 265 13.13 -96.02 -97.96
CA PRO A 265 13.70 -94.91 -98.71
C PRO A 265 12.62 -94.18 -99.53
N VAL A 266 12.61 -92.85 -99.47
CA VAL A 266 11.73 -92.01 -100.30
C VAL A 266 12.21 -92.13 -101.76
N LEU A 267 11.39 -92.75 -102.62
CA LEU A 267 11.77 -93.08 -104.01
C LEU A 267 11.66 -91.89 -104.98
N ALA A 268 10.73 -90.97 -104.74
CA ALA A 268 10.53 -89.76 -105.54
C ALA A 268 9.74 -88.71 -104.75
N ALA A 269 10.16 -87.46 -104.83
CA ALA A 269 9.39 -86.31 -104.36
C ALA A 269 8.75 -85.62 -105.58
N ILE A 270 7.45 -85.36 -105.52
CA ILE A 270 6.76 -84.56 -106.55
C ILE A 270 6.94 -83.09 -106.17
N PRO A 271 7.68 -82.28 -106.95
CA PRO A 271 7.77 -80.85 -106.67
C PRO A 271 6.38 -80.24 -106.84
N SER A 272 5.96 -79.41 -105.88
CA SER A 272 4.76 -78.60 -106.06
C SER A 272 5.04 -77.58 -107.16
N LEU A 273 4.44 -77.80 -108.34
CA LEU A 273 4.50 -76.87 -109.46
C LEU A 273 3.45 -75.79 -109.24
N LEU A 274 3.80 -74.76 -108.47
CA LEU A 274 2.94 -73.60 -108.29
C LEU A 274 2.82 -72.86 -109.63
N THR A 275 1.59 -72.50 -110.00
CA THR A 275 1.31 -71.69 -111.20
C THR A 275 1.86 -70.27 -111.00
N ALA A 276 2.26 -69.57 -112.07
CA ALA A 276 2.82 -68.20 -111.96
C ALA A 276 1.89 -67.23 -111.19
N ASP A 277 0.57 -67.40 -111.35
CA ASP A 277 -0.44 -66.62 -110.62
C ASP A 277 -0.49 -66.95 -109.12
N GLU A 278 -0.36 -68.22 -108.74
CA GLU A 278 -0.31 -68.66 -107.33
C GLU A 278 0.95 -68.16 -106.63
N GLN A 279 2.11 -68.16 -107.30
CA GLN A 279 3.35 -67.61 -106.74
C GLN A 279 3.24 -66.10 -106.51
N GLN A 280 2.64 -65.36 -107.44
CA GLN A 280 2.47 -63.92 -107.29
C GLN A 280 1.46 -63.59 -106.19
N GLN A 281 0.38 -64.38 -106.07
CA GLN A 281 -0.61 -64.22 -105.00
C GLN A 281 -0.01 -64.53 -103.62
N GLN A 282 0.72 -65.65 -103.46
CA GLN A 282 1.40 -65.95 -102.19
C GLN A 282 2.42 -64.89 -101.81
N ARG A 283 3.24 -64.41 -102.75
CA ARG A 283 4.19 -63.33 -102.48
C ARG A 283 3.50 -62.03 -102.07
N ARG A 284 2.38 -61.69 -102.71
CA ARG A 284 1.57 -60.51 -102.33
C ARG A 284 0.97 -60.67 -100.94
N PHE A 285 0.41 -61.83 -100.62
CA PHE A 285 -0.15 -62.10 -99.29
C PHE A 285 0.93 -62.09 -98.19
N MET A 286 2.06 -62.78 -98.39
CA MET A 286 3.18 -62.75 -97.44
C MET A 286 3.76 -61.34 -97.26
N TRP A 287 3.85 -60.56 -98.33
CA TRP A 287 4.30 -59.17 -98.26
C TRP A 287 3.28 -58.27 -97.54
N LEU A 288 1.98 -58.46 -97.77
CA LEU A 288 0.92 -57.76 -97.06
C LEU A 288 0.91 -58.09 -95.56
N GLU A 289 1.07 -59.37 -95.20
CA GLU A 289 1.12 -59.80 -93.79
C GLU A 289 2.35 -59.26 -93.07
N SER A 290 3.53 -59.34 -93.68
CA SER A 290 4.76 -58.78 -93.10
C SER A 290 4.70 -57.25 -93.01
N ALA A 291 4.15 -56.56 -94.02
CA ALA A 291 3.96 -55.11 -93.97
C ALA A 291 2.97 -54.70 -92.87
N ALA A 292 1.86 -55.44 -92.69
CA ALA A 292 0.89 -55.19 -91.63
C ALA A 292 1.49 -55.38 -90.22
N ALA A 293 2.28 -56.45 -90.03
CA ALA A 293 2.95 -56.72 -88.75
C ALA A 293 3.97 -55.64 -88.36
N VAL A 294 4.82 -55.22 -89.31
CA VAL A 294 5.79 -54.14 -89.11
C VAL A 294 5.07 -52.81 -88.85
N GLY A 295 3.99 -52.54 -89.58
CA GLY A 295 3.15 -51.36 -89.36
C GLY A 295 2.60 -51.29 -87.94
N LEU A 296 2.01 -52.37 -87.45
CA LEU A 296 1.43 -52.44 -86.10
C LEU A 296 2.49 -52.28 -84.99
N LEU A 297 3.68 -52.87 -85.18
CA LEU A 297 4.79 -52.79 -84.23
C LEU A 297 5.32 -51.35 -84.07
N ILE A 298 5.29 -50.54 -85.13
CA ILE A 298 5.75 -49.14 -85.11
C ILE A 298 4.63 -48.18 -84.69
N LEU A 299 3.40 -48.42 -85.12
CA LEU A 299 2.28 -47.49 -84.93
C LEU A 299 1.84 -47.37 -83.46
N ILE A 300 1.82 -48.49 -82.71
CA ILE A 300 1.45 -48.50 -81.29
C ILE A 300 2.40 -47.63 -80.42
N PRO A 301 3.74 -47.80 -80.45
CA PRO A 301 4.64 -46.93 -79.69
C PRO A 301 4.68 -45.50 -80.23
N ALA A 302 4.53 -45.29 -81.54
CA ALA A 302 4.49 -43.93 -82.12
C ALA A 302 3.24 -43.15 -81.70
N LEU A 303 2.06 -43.79 -81.67
CA LEU A 303 0.81 -43.17 -81.28
C LEU A 303 0.77 -42.87 -79.78
N THR A 304 1.30 -43.77 -78.94
CA THR A 304 1.44 -43.51 -77.50
C THR A 304 2.44 -42.37 -77.21
N PHE A 305 3.52 -42.26 -77.99
CA PHE A 305 4.45 -41.14 -77.91
C PHE A 305 3.81 -39.81 -78.34
N LEU A 306 3.02 -39.81 -79.41
CA LEU A 306 2.32 -38.61 -79.89
C LEU A 306 1.30 -38.13 -78.86
N VAL A 307 0.50 -39.04 -78.29
CA VAL A 307 -0.46 -38.73 -77.22
C VAL A 307 0.25 -38.22 -75.96
N TYR A 308 1.45 -38.72 -75.65
CA TYR A 308 2.28 -38.23 -74.54
C TYR A 308 2.86 -36.83 -74.79
N ARG A 309 3.10 -36.46 -76.05
CA ARG A 309 3.61 -35.12 -76.40
C ARG A 309 2.49 -34.08 -76.52
N SER A 310 1.28 -34.51 -76.88
CA SER A 310 0.13 -33.63 -77.09
C SER A 310 -0.71 -33.37 -75.83
N GLY A 311 -0.51 -34.13 -74.75
CA GLY A 311 -1.23 -33.99 -73.47
C GLY A 311 -0.28 -33.64 -72.34
#